data_AF-A0A257PEE6-F1
#
_entry.id   AF-A0A257PEE6-F1
#
_cell.length_a   1.000
_cell.length_b   1.000
_cell.length_c   1.000
_cell.angle_alpha   90.00
_cell.angle_beta   90.00
_cell.angle_gamma   90.00
#
_symmetry.space_group_name_H-M   'P 1'
#
loop_
_entity.id
_entity.type
_entity.pdbx_description
1 polymer ?
#
loop_
_entity_poly.entity_id
_entity_poly.type
_entity_poly.pdbx_seq_one_letter_code
_entity_poly.pdbx_strand_id
1 'polypeptide(L)' 'MQAPLVNGFFDKRTFSVQYVLADPRTRHCAIIDPVLDFDANAGATATWSADEILSYIRDQGFTLQWILDTHPH' A
#
# COMPACT_ATOMS: atom_id res chain seq x y z
N MET A 1 0.76 -24.23 -9.03
CA MET A 1 0.28 -23.09 -8.23
C MET A 1 0.86 -21.83 -8.84
N GLN A 2 0.05 -20.81 -9.11
CA GLN A 2 0.55 -19.47 -9.44
C GLN A 2 0.92 -18.77 -8.13
N ALA A 3 2.08 -18.12 -8.10
CA ALA A 3 2.48 -17.30 -6.96
C ALA A 3 1.65 -15.99 -6.93
N PRO A 4 1.43 -15.39 -5.74
CA PRO A 4 0.83 -14.07 -5.65
C PRO A 4 1.74 -13.03 -6.32
N LEU A 5 1.13 -11.98 -6.85
CA LEU A 5 1.84 -10.79 -7.31
C LEU A 5 2.11 -9.91 -6.09
N VAL A 6 3.34 -9.46 -5.90
CA VAL A 6 3.74 -8.62 -4.76
C VAL A 6 4.47 -7.39 -5.27
N ASN A 7 4.02 -6.21 -4.90
CA ASN A 7 4.66 -4.94 -5.22
C ASN A 7 4.93 -4.16 -3.92
N GLY A 8 6.15 -3.66 -3.76
CA GLY A 8 6.56 -2.85 -2.61
C GLY A 8 6.65 -1.37 -2.97
N PHE A 9 6.27 -0.51 -2.02
CA PHE A 9 6.32 0.95 -2.11
C PHE A 9 7.15 1.46 -0.92
N PHE A 10 8.33 1.99 -1.22
CA PHE A 10 9.27 2.44 -0.19
C PHE A 10 9.05 3.92 0.12
N ASP A 11 8.61 4.23 1.34
CA ASP A 11 8.62 5.61 1.83
C ASP A 11 10.00 5.96 2.39
N LYS A 12 10.65 6.96 1.78
CA LYS A 12 11.98 7.42 2.18
C LYS A 12 11.97 8.21 3.48
N ARG A 13 10.82 8.76 3.91
CA ARG A 13 10.73 9.61 5.11
C ARG A 13 10.73 8.76 6.37
N THR A 14 9.98 7.66 6.40
CA THR A 14 9.88 6.74 7.53
C THR A 14 10.72 5.48 7.38
N PHE A 15 11.25 5.22 6.18
CA PHE A 15 11.90 3.96 5.81
C PHE A 15 10.95 2.74 5.83
N SER A 16 9.64 2.98 5.86
CA SER A 16 8.63 1.92 5.75
C SER A 16 8.57 1.36 4.33
N VAL A 17 8.33 0.06 4.21
CA VAL A 17 7.93 -0.57 2.94
C VAL A 17 6.49 -1.00 3.06
N GLN A 18 5.63 -0.38 2.26
CA GLN A 18 4.21 -0.70 2.13
C GLN A 18 4.06 -1.73 1.01
N TYR A 19 3.09 -2.63 1.07
CA TYR A 19 2.92 -3.66 0.03
C TYR A 19 1.51 -3.70 -0.55
N VAL A 20 1.42 -4.04 -1.83
CA VAL A 20 0.21 -4.59 -2.44
C VAL A 20 0.50 -6.04 -2.81
N LEU A 21 -0.32 -6.96 -2.30
CA LEU A 21 -0.34 -8.36 -2.74
C LEU A 21 -1.63 -8.63 -3.51
N ALA A 22 -1.55 -9.37 -4.61
CA ALA A 22 -2.71 -9.69 -5.43
C ALA A 22 -2.73 -11.14 -5.89
N ASP A 23 -3.92 -11.74 -5.94
CA ASP A 23 -4.15 -13.01 -6.62
C ASP A 23 -4.23 -12.77 -8.15
N PRO A 24 -3.32 -13.35 -8.95
CA PRO A 24 -3.32 -13.16 -10.40
C PRO A 24 -4.59 -13.69 -11.09
N ARG A 25 -5.32 -14.62 -10.46
CA ARG A 25 -6.53 -15.23 -11.05
C ARG A 25 -7.78 -14.38 -10.82
N THR A 26 -8.05 -14.00 -9.57
CA THR A 26 -9.26 -13.25 -9.21
C THR A 26 -9.08 -11.73 -9.32
N ARG A 27 -7.84 -11.24 -9.41
CA ARG A 27 -7.48 -9.81 -9.30
C ARG A 27 -7.82 -9.19 -7.95
N HIS A 28 -8.17 -9.98 -6.93
CA HIS A 28 -8.33 -9.48 -5.58
C HIS A 28 -6.97 -9.13 -4.97
N CYS A 29 -6.90 -8.03 -4.23
CA CYS A 29 -5.68 -7.59 -3.58
C CYS A 29 -5.88 -7.18 -2.12
N ALA A 30 -4.75 -7.07 -1.41
CA ALA A 30 -4.66 -6.48 -0.09
C ALA A 30 -3.51 -5.47 -0.05
N ILE A 31 -3.69 -4.42 0.75
CA ILE A 31 -2.64 -3.48 1.13
C ILE A 31 -2.09 -3.90 2.50
N ILE A 32 -0.77 -3.89 2.67
CA ILE A 32 -0.09 -4.13 3.94
C ILE A 32 0.71 -2.90 4.34
N ASP A 33 0.57 -2.49 5.61
CA ASP A 33 1.31 -1.40 6.27
C ASP A 33 1.28 -0.07 5.47
N PRO A 34 0.11 0.47 5.09
CA PRO A 34 0.05 1.76 4.39
C PRO A 34 0.49 2.91 5.29
N VAL A 35 1.17 3.90 4.70
CA VAL A 35 1.65 5.10 5.37
C VAL A 35 0.70 6.27 5.09
N LEU A 36 0.30 6.97 6.16
CA LEU A 36 -0.21 8.33 6.06
C LEU A 36 0.97 9.29 6.20
N ASP A 37 1.24 10.09 5.17
CA ASP A 37 2.36 11.02 5.18
C ASP A 37 2.17 12.06 6.29
N PHE A 38 3.20 12.28 7.10
CA PHE A 38 3.14 13.20 8.24
C PHE A 38 4.36 14.13 8.30
N ASP A 39 4.11 15.41 8.57
CA ASP A 39 5.11 16.42 8.91
C ASP A 39 5.02 16.76 10.41
N ALA A 40 6.01 16.31 11.18
CA ALA A 40 6.06 16.52 12.62
C ALA A 40 6.26 17.99 13.03
N ASN A 41 6.83 18.84 12.17
CA ASN A 41 7.04 20.24 12.49
C ASN A 41 5.77 21.07 12.31
N ALA A 42 4.94 20.71 11.31
CA ALA A 42 3.69 21.40 11.00
C ALA A 42 2.46 20.72 11.61
N GLY A 43 2.57 19.48 12.08
CA GLY A 43 1.42 18.66 12.48
C GLY A 43 0.47 18.35 11.32
N ALA A 44 0.98 18.40 10.09
CA ALA A 44 0.20 18.27 8.87
C ALA A 44 0.27 16.84 8.31
N THR A 45 -0.83 16.40 7.68
CA THR A 45 -0.90 15.11 6.99
C THR A 45 -1.02 15.31 5.47
N ALA A 46 -0.58 14.31 4.72
CA ALA A 46 -0.83 14.18 3.29
C ALA A 46 -1.09 12.70 2.92
N THR A 47 -1.58 12.46 1.70
CA THR A 47 -2.01 11.13 1.24
C THR A 47 -1.20 10.62 0.05
N TRP A 48 -0.06 11.23 -0.27
CA TRP A 48 0.72 10.90 -1.45
C TRP A 48 1.10 9.41 -1.52
N SER A 49 1.51 8.85 -0.39
CA SER A 49 1.84 7.43 -0.23
C SER A 49 0.62 6.54 -0.53
N ALA A 50 -0.54 6.86 0.05
CA ALA A 50 -1.77 6.13 -0.19
C ALA A 50 -2.29 6.29 -1.63
N ASP A 51 -2.15 7.49 -2.21
CA ASP A 51 -2.58 7.81 -3.57
C ASP A 51 -1.77 7.02 -4.61
N GLU A 52 -0.46 6.84 -4.38
CA GLU A 52 0.40 6.00 -5.22
C GLU A 52 -0.06 4.54 -5.24
N ILE A 53 -0.32 3.97 -4.05
CA ILE A 53 -0.86 2.60 -3.91
C ILE A 53 -2.20 2.45 -4.61
N LEU A 54 -3.12 3.40 -4.40
CA LEU A 54 -4.44 3.37 -5.02
C LEU A 54 -4.37 3.55 -6.54
N SER A 55 -3.42 4.36 -7.05
CA SER A 55 -3.17 4.45 -8.49
C SER A 55 -2.71 3.11 -9.05
N TYR A 56 -1.73 2.47 -8.41
CA TYR A 56 -1.27 1.15 -8.82
C TYR A 56 -2.40 0.11 -8.84
N ILE A 57 -3.24 0.07 -7.80
CA ILE A 57 -4.39 -0.84 -7.74
C ILE A 57 -5.35 -0.59 -8.92
N ARG A 58 -5.67 0.68 -9.22
CA ARG A 58 -6.51 1.05 -10.36
C ARG A 58 -5.89 0.67 -11.70
N ASP A 59 -4.61 0.99 -11.90
CA ASP A 59 -3.89 0.76 -13.16
C ASP A 59 -3.74 -0.74 -13.45
N GLN A 60 -3.62 -1.55 -12.40
CA GLN A 60 -3.66 -3.00 -12.52
C GLN A 60 -5.10 -3.54 -12.66
N GLY A 61 -6.15 -2.77 -12.35
CA GLY A 61 -7.51 -3.32 -12.31
C GLY A 61 -7.66 -4.40 -11.23
N PHE A 62 -7.04 -4.17 -10.07
CA PHE A 62 -7.23 -5.01 -8.89
C PHE A 62 -8.46 -4.54 -8.11
N THR A 63 -9.10 -5.49 -7.41
CA THR A 63 -10.19 -5.21 -6.47
C THR A 63 -9.66 -5.34 -5.05
N LEU A 64 -9.59 -4.23 -4.32
CA LEU A 64 -9.13 -4.22 -2.93
C LEU A 64 -10.12 -4.96 -2.02
N GLN A 65 -9.62 -5.87 -1.19
CA GLN A 65 -10.41 -6.64 -0.23
C GLN A 65 -10.01 -6.35 1.22
N TRP A 66 -8.72 -6.10 1.46
CA TRP A 66 -8.18 -5.95 2.80
C TRP A 66 -7.16 -4.83 2.88
N ILE A 67 -7.16 -4.12 4.01
CA ILE A 67 -6.08 -3.25 4.45
C ILE A 67 -5.62 -3.82 5.78
N LEU A 68 -4.35 -4.19 5.84
CA LEU A 68 -3.78 -4.95 6.96
C LEU A 68 -2.59 -4.18 7.53
N ASP A 69 -2.54 -4.09 8.85
CA ASP A 69 -1.33 -3.67 9.57
C ASP A 69 -0.70 -4.90 10.23
N THR A 70 0.62 -5.00 10.14
CA THR A 70 1.40 -6.04 10.79
C THR A 70 1.40 -5.88 12.31
N HIS A 71 1.40 -4.63 12.80
CA HIS A 71 1.37 -4.24 14.20
C HIS A 71 0.99 -2.75 14.33
N PRO A 72 0.72 -2.24 15.55
CA PRO A 72 0.70 -0.80 15.79
C PRO A 72 2.12 -0.21 15.58
N HIS A 73 2.29 0.58 14.52
CA HIS A 73 3.55 1.22 14.11
C HIS A 73 3.90 2.47 14.93
#